data_AF-A0A2R4TFU8-F1
#
_entry.id   AF-A0A2R4TFU8-F1
#
_cell.length_a   1.000
_cell.length_b   1.000
_cell.length_c   1.000
_cell.angle_alpha   90.00
_cell.angle_beta   90.00
_cell.angle_gamma   90.00
#
_symmetry.space_group_name_H-M   'P 1'
#
loop_
_entity.id
_entity.type
_entity.pdbx_description
1 polymer ?
#
loop_
_entity_poly.entity_id
_entity_poly.type
_entity_poly.pdbx_seq_one_letter_code
_entity_poly.pdbx_strand_id
1 'polypeptide(L)'
;MSDFPDENDLWADGLPEDVEEPVDEADGELDELDGPPVEFRRGRRSRYKFTMTPQWVLLMTELSHPAFRLYCLMLAHVSSERDDQLVWPQQKTLAKMLGYSRRASVDPLIKLLVKLQLIEVEEKRYGHNNSRRRNVYTVHEEPPANWKGWASLQEFYAAEKAARKAARTAEKKAAEAAPKAAKGRTSVSAGQDGVTPTSPPAAAPASAPEHEKTGDATPSARPHGERGASATSGGTRTSKKASPKKASKTRFRMTREQAAAVATVEAAWPAALAELLPKYRPDVIRDAVLEALDGGRTADQLAARVQRRWSTHGYADALATGGKGIGSPVGVAVGLVRPSTDCPDPMCEDGVTIHVGDACPKCEQRRLDRKADRRQGRVPDQRKDQGPAPECWTCEGPDCEKPGKGQRPEDGLCRTCREQLQAATARLTADLAAADAERQRRADALAWEALLEDAYDEHQEREDQAAEARATAERERQRAADAAENQRLREEMLRQHPELAEYAQA
;
A
#
# COMPACT_ATOMS: atom_id res chain seq x y z
N MET A 1 62.86 -52.62 -33.07
CA MET A 1 62.76 -51.35 -33.79
C MET A 1 61.46 -51.44 -34.56
N SER A 2 60.38 -51.09 -33.88
CA SER A 2 59.01 -51.26 -34.36
C SER A 2 58.35 -49.90 -34.18
N ASP A 3 58.18 -49.20 -35.29
CA ASP A 3 57.46 -47.94 -35.40
C ASP A 3 55.97 -48.21 -35.19
N PHE A 4 55.42 -47.71 -34.08
CA PHE A 4 53.99 -47.49 -33.90
C PHE A 4 53.74 -46.00 -34.13
N PRO A 5 52.89 -45.61 -35.08
CA PRO A 5 52.50 -44.21 -35.20
C PRO A 5 51.63 -43.81 -34.01
N ASP A 6 51.91 -42.59 -33.53
CA ASP A 6 51.32 -41.90 -32.39
C ASP A 6 49.81 -41.75 -32.55
N GLU A 7 49.02 -42.21 -31.58
CA GLU A 7 47.54 -42.14 -31.57
C GLU A 7 46.99 -40.70 -31.43
N ASN A 8 47.86 -39.68 -31.46
CA ASN A 8 47.48 -38.30 -31.15
C ASN A 8 47.21 -37.40 -32.38
N ASP A 9 47.37 -37.91 -33.60
CA ASP A 9 47.16 -37.14 -34.85
C ASP A 9 45.75 -37.29 -35.47
N LEU A 10 44.85 -38.06 -34.85
CA LEU A 10 43.50 -38.34 -35.39
C LEU A 10 42.41 -37.34 -34.97
N TRP A 11 42.77 -36.25 -34.27
CA TRP A 11 41.82 -35.22 -33.85
C TRP A 11 42.12 -33.82 -34.40
N ALA A 12 43.01 -33.72 -35.39
CA ALA A 12 43.43 -32.45 -36.00
C ALA A 12 42.64 -32.06 -37.27
N ASP A 13 41.61 -32.82 -37.66
CA ASP A 13 40.72 -32.43 -38.75
C ASP A 13 39.57 -31.56 -38.22
N GLY A 14 39.54 -30.34 -38.72
CA GLY A 14 38.66 -29.26 -38.33
C GLY A 14 37.20 -29.67 -38.21
N LEU A 15 36.67 -29.47 -37.00
CA LEU A 15 35.24 -29.33 -36.79
C LEU A 15 34.72 -28.18 -37.68
N PRO A 16 33.71 -28.41 -38.53
CA PRO A 16 33.08 -27.33 -39.29
C PRO A 16 32.50 -26.30 -38.31
N GLU A 17 32.93 -25.04 -38.44
CA GLU A 17 32.52 -23.90 -37.61
C GLU A 17 31.06 -23.47 -37.82
N ASP A 18 30.30 -24.13 -38.70
CA ASP A 18 28.93 -23.76 -39.06
C ASP A 18 27.93 -24.90 -38.81
N VAL A 19 27.83 -25.37 -37.56
CA VAL A 19 26.60 -26.03 -37.11
C VAL A 19 25.77 -24.95 -36.45
N GLU A 20 24.89 -24.33 -37.24
CA GLU A 20 23.75 -23.58 -36.73
C GLU A 20 22.96 -24.54 -35.83
N GLU A 21 23.21 -24.46 -34.53
CA GLU A 21 22.35 -25.10 -33.53
C GLU A 21 20.92 -24.61 -33.82
N PRO A 22 19.97 -25.52 -34.12
CA PRO A 22 18.58 -25.14 -34.22
C PRO A 22 18.19 -24.61 -32.85
N VAL A 23 18.05 -23.30 -32.76
CA VAL A 23 17.47 -22.63 -31.60
C VAL A 23 16.04 -23.13 -31.56
N ASP A 24 15.75 -24.10 -30.70
CA ASP A 24 14.39 -24.58 -30.46
C ASP A 24 13.54 -23.39 -29.99
N GLU A 25 12.87 -22.72 -30.94
CA GLU A 25 11.91 -21.63 -30.75
C GLU A 25 10.59 -22.13 -30.12
N ALA A 26 10.64 -23.17 -29.28
CA ALA A 26 9.48 -23.76 -28.61
C ALA A 26 9.20 -23.13 -27.23
N ASP A 27 9.45 -21.82 -27.09
CA ASP A 27 9.28 -21.06 -25.85
C ASP A 27 8.08 -20.10 -25.90
N GLY A 28 7.12 -20.33 -26.80
CA GLY A 28 6.07 -19.40 -27.23
C GLY A 28 4.76 -19.35 -26.43
N GLU A 29 4.53 -20.20 -25.42
CA GLU A 29 3.17 -20.40 -24.87
C GLU A 29 2.94 -19.92 -23.42
N LEU A 30 3.79 -19.03 -22.88
CA LEU A 30 3.65 -18.57 -21.49
C LEU A 30 3.64 -17.05 -21.27
N ASP A 31 3.55 -16.23 -22.33
CA ASP A 31 3.40 -14.77 -22.22
C ASP A 31 1.92 -14.32 -22.07
N GLU A 32 0.95 -15.23 -22.00
CA GLU A 32 -0.50 -14.92 -22.01
C GLU A 32 -1.08 -14.42 -20.65
N LEU A 33 -0.22 -14.10 -19.68
CA LEU A 33 -0.63 -13.40 -18.45
C LEU A 33 -0.45 -11.87 -18.52
N ASP A 34 0.21 -11.36 -19.57
CA ASP A 34 0.16 -9.94 -19.91
C ASP A 34 -1.03 -9.73 -20.86
N GLY A 35 -2.14 -9.19 -20.33
CA GLY A 35 -3.28 -8.80 -21.15
C GLY A 35 -2.87 -7.93 -22.35
N PRO A 36 -3.72 -7.83 -23.40
CA PRO A 36 -3.34 -7.22 -24.67
C PRO A 36 -2.71 -5.84 -24.47
N PRO A 37 -1.59 -5.53 -25.15
CA PRO A 37 -0.86 -4.29 -24.94
C PRO A 37 -1.79 -3.09 -25.11
N VAL A 38 -1.93 -2.29 -24.05
CA VAL A 38 -2.76 -1.09 -24.07
C VAL A 38 -2.11 -0.07 -25.00
N GLU A 39 -2.70 0.14 -26.18
CA GLU A 39 -2.19 1.10 -27.15
C GLU A 39 -2.46 2.55 -26.66
N PHE A 40 -1.40 3.27 -26.29
CA PHE A 40 -1.50 4.68 -25.93
C PHE A 40 -1.34 5.58 -27.15
N ARG A 41 -2.46 6.07 -27.70
CA ARG A 41 -2.44 7.07 -28.78
C ARG A 41 -2.29 8.49 -28.23
N ARG A 42 -1.44 9.29 -28.89
CA ARG A 42 -1.35 10.73 -28.61
C ARG A 42 -2.67 11.40 -29.01
N GLY A 43 -3.39 11.93 -28.03
CA GLY A 43 -4.63 12.68 -28.24
C GLY A 43 -4.39 14.11 -28.76
N ARG A 44 -5.31 15.03 -28.42
CA ARG A 44 -5.24 16.44 -28.83
C ARG A 44 -3.91 17.06 -28.40
N ARG A 45 -3.19 17.69 -29.34
CA ARG A 45 -1.97 18.43 -29.02
C ARG A 45 -2.34 19.73 -28.30
N SER A 46 -1.71 19.97 -27.16
CA SER A 46 -1.96 21.15 -26.33
C SER A 46 -1.48 22.41 -27.05
N ARG A 47 -2.39 23.39 -27.22
CA ARG A 47 -2.02 24.79 -27.53
C ARG A 47 -1.41 25.54 -26.35
N TYR A 48 -1.48 24.94 -25.17
CA TYR A 48 -0.97 25.49 -23.92
C TYR A 48 0.47 25.06 -23.69
N LYS A 49 1.25 25.92 -23.03
CA LYS A 49 2.60 25.58 -22.56
C LYS A 49 2.51 24.32 -21.68
N PHE A 50 3.36 23.35 -21.96
CA PHE A 50 3.53 22.15 -21.15
C PHE A 50 4.93 22.13 -20.56
N THR A 51 5.11 21.34 -19.52
CA THR A 51 6.39 21.15 -18.85
C THR A 51 6.81 19.71 -19.04
N MET A 52 8.05 19.50 -19.47
CA MET A 52 8.64 18.17 -19.54
C MET A 52 9.06 17.76 -18.14
N THR A 53 8.66 16.55 -17.73
CA THR A 53 9.08 15.98 -16.44
C THR A 53 10.11 14.89 -16.72
N PRO A 54 11.27 14.90 -16.03
CA PRO A 54 12.27 13.85 -16.18
C PRO A 54 11.70 12.47 -15.81
N GLN A 55 12.06 11.44 -16.57
CA GLN A 55 11.53 10.08 -16.39
C GLN A 55 11.94 9.47 -15.04
N TRP A 56 13.18 9.72 -14.58
CA TRP A 56 13.66 9.21 -13.30
C TRP A 56 12.83 9.69 -12.11
N VAL A 57 12.30 10.91 -12.16
CA VAL A 57 11.40 11.46 -11.11
C VAL A 57 10.04 10.78 -11.15
N LEU A 58 9.53 10.46 -12.35
CA LEU A 58 8.28 9.73 -12.52
C LEU A 58 8.38 8.30 -11.97
N LEU A 59 9.56 7.68 -12.06
CA LEU A 59 9.82 6.31 -11.61
C LEU A 59 10.16 6.20 -10.12
N MET A 60 10.21 7.32 -9.37
CA MET A 60 10.48 7.29 -7.94
C MET A 60 9.29 6.80 -7.12
N THR A 61 9.47 5.69 -6.40
CA THR A 61 8.46 5.15 -5.47
C THR A 61 8.38 5.93 -4.14
N GLU A 62 9.47 6.60 -3.74
CA GLU A 62 9.52 7.38 -2.48
C GLU A 62 8.80 8.73 -2.57
N LEU A 63 8.45 9.18 -3.78
CA LEU A 63 7.90 10.50 -4.02
C LEU A 63 6.36 10.48 -3.92
N SER A 64 5.82 11.13 -2.88
CA SER A 64 4.36 11.25 -2.74
C SER A 64 3.73 12.04 -3.90
N HIS A 65 2.51 11.67 -4.33
CA HIS A 65 1.79 12.36 -5.41
C HIS A 65 1.70 13.90 -5.26
N PRO A 66 1.42 14.46 -4.06
CA PRO A 66 1.41 15.91 -3.88
C PRO A 66 2.79 16.57 -4.06
N ALA A 67 3.86 15.87 -3.67
CA ALA A 67 5.23 16.35 -3.86
C ALA A 67 5.65 16.29 -5.33
N PHE A 68 5.27 15.24 -6.07
CA PHE A 68 5.46 15.16 -7.52
C PHE A 68 4.75 16.32 -8.24
N ARG A 69 3.48 16.60 -7.89
CA ARG A 69 2.75 17.74 -8.45
C ARG A 69 3.42 19.08 -8.12
N LEU A 70 3.94 19.25 -6.90
CA LEU A 70 4.71 20.44 -6.51
C LEU A 70 5.97 20.58 -7.37
N TYR A 71 6.72 19.50 -7.58
CA TYR A 71 7.92 19.48 -8.41
C TYR A 71 7.61 19.88 -9.87
N CYS A 72 6.58 19.28 -10.49
CA CYS A 72 6.14 19.67 -11.84
C CYS A 72 5.71 21.14 -11.93
N LEU A 73 5.05 21.66 -10.89
CA LEU A 73 4.73 23.08 -10.82
C LEU A 73 5.98 23.94 -10.71
N MET A 74 7.02 23.51 -9.98
CA MET A 74 8.28 24.25 -9.88
C MET A 74 9.02 24.25 -11.23
N LEU A 75 9.11 23.11 -11.92
CA LEU A 75 9.64 23.03 -13.29
C LEU A 75 8.88 23.94 -14.25
N ALA A 76 7.55 24.01 -14.14
CA ALA A 76 6.74 24.90 -14.98
C ALA A 76 7.03 26.39 -14.77
N HIS A 77 7.63 26.75 -13.63
CA HIS A 77 8.05 28.12 -13.30
C HIS A 77 9.54 28.36 -13.54
N VAL A 78 10.33 27.33 -13.88
CA VAL A 78 11.67 27.52 -14.46
C VAL A 78 11.44 28.15 -15.83
N SER A 79 11.61 29.46 -15.90
CA SER A 79 11.22 30.25 -17.06
C SER A 79 12.05 29.87 -18.26
N SER A 80 11.40 29.49 -19.37
CA SER A 80 12.07 29.29 -20.66
C SER A 80 12.66 30.57 -21.26
N GLU A 81 12.39 31.74 -20.66
CA GLU A 81 12.79 33.06 -21.18
C GLU A 81 14.00 33.67 -20.46
N ARG A 82 14.53 33.02 -19.42
CA ARG A 82 15.76 33.45 -18.74
C ARG A 82 16.72 32.28 -18.57
N ASP A 83 18.00 32.52 -18.83
CA ASP A 83 19.06 31.52 -18.66
C ASP A 83 19.35 31.17 -17.18
N ASP A 84 18.65 31.78 -16.21
CA ASP A 84 18.76 31.38 -14.80
C ASP A 84 17.76 30.26 -14.47
N GLN A 85 18.28 29.07 -14.11
CA GLN A 85 17.54 27.88 -13.63
C GLN A 85 16.86 28.11 -12.25
N LEU A 86 16.52 29.35 -11.92
CA LEU A 86 16.05 29.77 -10.60
C LEU A 86 14.54 30.04 -10.60
N VAL A 87 13.83 29.46 -9.64
CA VAL A 87 12.37 29.50 -9.54
C VAL A 87 11.92 30.39 -8.38
N TRP A 88 11.11 31.42 -8.67
CA TRP A 88 10.74 32.48 -7.70
C TRP A 88 9.25 32.56 -7.29
N PRO A 89 8.41 31.50 -7.36
CA PRO A 89 7.05 31.57 -6.85
C PRO A 89 7.07 31.63 -5.33
N GLN A 90 6.23 32.49 -4.76
CA GLN A 90 6.03 32.50 -3.31
C GLN A 90 5.40 31.18 -2.88
N GLN A 91 5.79 30.64 -1.72
CA GLN A 91 5.18 29.42 -1.15
C GLN A 91 3.65 29.53 -1.02
N LYS A 92 3.12 30.73 -0.79
CA LYS A 92 1.68 31.00 -0.78
C LYS A 92 1.02 30.73 -2.14
N THR A 93 1.69 31.08 -3.24
CA THR A 93 1.22 30.81 -4.61
C THR A 93 1.25 29.33 -4.90
N LEU A 94 2.34 28.64 -4.55
CA LEU A 94 2.46 27.18 -4.69
C LEU A 94 1.36 26.45 -3.91
N ALA A 95 1.10 26.86 -2.66
CA ALA A 95 0.02 26.31 -1.84
C ALA A 95 -1.35 26.48 -2.53
N LYS A 96 -1.63 27.67 -3.07
CA LYS A 96 -2.88 27.96 -3.77
C LYS A 96 -3.04 27.11 -5.04
N MET A 97 -1.98 26.91 -5.83
CA MET A 97 -2.02 26.06 -7.03
C MET A 97 -2.25 24.57 -6.73
N LEU A 98 -1.80 24.12 -5.56
CA LEU A 98 -2.06 22.77 -5.06
C LEU A 98 -3.44 22.61 -4.41
N GLY A 99 -4.19 23.69 -4.23
CA GLY A 99 -5.50 23.68 -3.55
C GLY A 99 -5.41 23.73 -2.02
N TYR A 100 -4.26 24.05 -1.45
CA TYR A 100 -4.10 24.23 -0.01
C TYR A 100 -4.44 25.66 0.42
N SER A 101 -5.16 25.79 1.53
CA SER A 101 -5.52 27.10 2.12
C SER A 101 -4.37 27.75 2.89
N ARG A 102 -3.42 26.94 3.39
CA ARG A 102 -2.32 27.40 4.26
C ARG A 102 -0.97 27.20 3.59
N ARG A 103 -0.09 28.22 3.69
CA ARG A 103 1.30 28.13 3.21
C ARG A 103 2.09 26.99 3.85
N ALA A 104 1.84 26.72 5.14
CA ALA A 104 2.58 25.73 5.93
C ALA A 104 2.35 24.30 5.46
N SER A 105 1.30 24.05 4.67
CA SER A 105 1.02 22.73 4.08
C SER A 105 2.05 22.32 3.01
N VAL A 106 2.80 23.28 2.46
CA VAL A 106 3.82 23.04 1.43
C VAL A 106 5.19 22.72 2.05
N ASP A 107 5.45 23.14 3.29
CA ASP A 107 6.75 22.94 3.95
C ASP A 107 7.15 21.45 4.08
N PRO A 108 6.27 20.50 4.43
CA PRO A 108 6.61 19.09 4.44
C PRO A 108 6.97 18.55 3.06
N LEU A 109 6.30 19.04 1.99
CA LEU A 109 6.55 18.63 0.62
C LEU A 109 7.90 19.16 0.13
N ILE A 110 8.24 20.42 0.43
CA ILE A 110 9.56 21.01 0.12
C ILE A 110 10.66 20.23 0.85
N LYS A 111 10.47 19.91 2.13
CA LYS A 111 11.45 19.10 2.88
C LYS A 111 11.66 17.72 2.27
N LEU A 112 10.59 17.09 1.75
CA LEU A 112 10.68 15.82 1.05
C LEU A 112 11.47 15.95 -0.26
N LEU A 113 11.19 16.98 -1.06
CA LEU A 113 11.92 17.23 -2.32
C LEU A 113 13.41 17.52 -2.07
N VAL A 114 13.75 18.27 -1.02
CA VAL A 114 15.14 18.51 -0.62
C VAL A 114 15.82 17.23 -0.14
N LYS A 115 15.11 16.41 0.65
CA LYS A 115 15.64 15.11 1.13
C LYS A 115 16.00 14.19 -0.04
N LEU A 116 15.20 14.20 -1.10
CA LEU A 116 15.41 13.41 -2.31
C LEU A 116 16.35 14.09 -3.34
N GLN A 117 16.95 15.23 -2.98
CA GLN A 117 17.83 16.02 -3.86
C GLN A 117 17.18 16.44 -5.19
N LEU A 118 15.85 16.55 -5.23
CA LEU A 118 15.11 17.04 -6.40
C LEU A 118 15.18 18.56 -6.52
N ILE A 119 15.34 19.24 -5.39
CA ILE A 119 15.51 20.69 -5.31
C ILE A 119 16.56 21.05 -4.27
N GLU A 120 17.27 22.14 -4.52
CA GLU A 120 18.08 22.86 -3.53
C GLU A 120 17.38 24.15 -3.10
N VAL A 121 17.51 24.49 -1.82
CA VAL A 121 16.88 25.69 -1.24
C VAL A 121 17.95 26.59 -0.65
N GLU A 122 18.20 27.72 -1.31
CA GLU A 122 19.10 28.76 -0.81
C GLU A 122 18.30 29.90 -0.19
N GLU A 123 18.56 30.24 1.07
CA GLU A 123 17.97 31.43 1.71
C GLU A 123 18.80 32.67 1.36
N LYS A 124 18.35 33.46 0.38
CA LYS A 124 18.99 34.74 0.04
C LYS A 124 18.33 35.88 0.79
N ARG A 125 19.15 36.75 1.37
CA ARG A 125 18.69 38.04 1.90
C ARG A 125 18.71 39.08 0.78
N TYR A 126 17.72 39.98 0.77
CA TYR A 126 17.59 41.01 -0.23
C TYR A 126 16.98 42.30 0.35
N GLY A 127 17.03 43.37 -0.45
CA GLY A 127 16.68 44.73 -0.06
C GLY A 127 17.89 45.53 0.43
N HIS A 128 17.76 46.86 0.47
CA HIS A 128 18.86 47.79 0.77
C HIS A 128 19.64 47.45 2.05
N ASN A 129 18.96 46.89 3.05
CA ASN A 129 19.55 46.53 4.35
C ASN A 129 19.63 45.01 4.59
N ASN A 130 19.49 44.16 3.57
CA ASN A 130 19.43 42.68 3.71
C ASN A 130 18.41 42.21 4.78
N SER A 131 17.33 42.97 4.99
CA SER A 131 16.35 42.70 6.04
C SER A 131 15.30 41.69 5.61
N ARG A 132 15.06 41.54 4.31
CA ARG A 132 14.07 40.59 3.76
C ARG A 132 14.77 39.30 3.38
N ARG A 133 14.14 38.17 3.70
CA ARG A 133 14.59 36.83 3.33
C ARG A 133 13.71 36.29 2.21
N ARG A 134 14.30 35.64 1.23
CA ARG A 134 13.60 34.86 0.22
C ARG A 134 14.30 33.53 0.04
N ASN A 135 13.51 32.51 -0.28
CA ASN A 135 14.05 31.22 -0.69
C ASN A 135 14.21 31.26 -2.20
N VAL A 136 15.38 30.85 -2.67
CA VAL A 136 15.69 30.58 -4.06
C VAL A 136 15.72 29.07 -4.21
N TYR A 137 14.90 28.56 -5.13
CA TYR A 137 14.81 27.14 -5.41
C TYR A 137 15.55 26.84 -6.71
N THR A 138 16.54 25.95 -6.65
CA THR A 138 17.18 25.34 -7.82
C THR A 138 16.53 23.98 -8.03
N VAL A 139 15.98 23.73 -9.21
CA VAL A 139 15.29 22.46 -9.53
C VAL A 139 16.22 21.62 -10.40
N HIS A 140 16.43 20.36 -10.03
CA HIS A 140 17.33 19.47 -10.78
C HIS A 140 16.52 18.62 -11.76
N GLU A 141 16.94 18.63 -13.03
CA GLU A 141 16.39 17.77 -14.09
C GLU A 141 17.16 16.45 -14.23
N GLU A 142 18.41 16.42 -13.78
CA GLU A 142 19.28 15.25 -13.79
C GLU A 142 19.27 14.54 -12.43
N PRO A 143 19.35 13.20 -12.40
CA PRO A 143 19.46 12.46 -11.15
C PRO A 143 20.78 12.79 -10.44
N PRO A 144 20.83 12.73 -9.10
CA PRO A 144 22.07 12.93 -8.36
C PRO A 144 23.10 11.86 -8.71
N ALA A 145 24.40 12.19 -8.62
CA ALA A 145 25.49 11.31 -9.07
C ALA A 145 25.51 9.92 -8.39
N ASN A 146 24.89 9.78 -7.22
CA ASN A 146 24.77 8.56 -6.44
C ASN A 146 23.35 7.94 -6.51
N TRP A 147 22.56 8.27 -7.54
CA TRP A 147 21.22 7.73 -7.73
C TRP A 147 21.27 6.21 -7.98
N LYS A 148 20.43 5.46 -7.24
CA LYS A 148 20.35 3.99 -7.32
C LYS A 148 19.10 3.47 -8.04
N GLY A 149 18.20 4.36 -8.47
CA GLY A 149 16.99 3.99 -9.20
C GLY A 149 17.19 4.01 -10.72
N TRP A 150 16.14 3.67 -11.46
CA TRP A 150 16.14 3.75 -12.91
C TRP A 150 16.11 5.21 -13.38
N ALA A 151 17.02 5.58 -14.28
CA ALA A 151 17.10 6.92 -14.85
C ALA A 151 16.09 7.11 -16.00
N SER A 152 15.71 6.02 -16.67
CA SER A 152 14.80 6.02 -17.81
C SER A 152 13.80 4.86 -17.76
N LEU A 153 12.70 5.01 -18.49
CA LEU A 153 11.73 3.92 -18.69
C LEU A 153 12.38 2.71 -19.39
N GLN A 154 13.35 2.95 -20.27
CA GLN A 154 14.06 1.88 -20.96
C GLN A 154 14.86 1.02 -19.98
N GLU A 155 15.56 1.63 -19.03
CA GLU A 155 16.26 0.90 -17.96
C GLU A 155 15.30 0.12 -17.07
N PHE A 156 14.15 0.70 -16.74
CA PHE A 156 13.11 0.01 -15.98
C PHE A 156 12.61 -1.25 -16.69
N TYR A 157 12.21 -1.14 -17.95
CA TYR A 157 11.75 -2.29 -18.73
C TYR A 157 12.85 -3.32 -19.00
N ALA A 158 14.09 -2.88 -19.19
CA ALA A 158 15.24 -3.79 -19.33
C ALA A 158 15.48 -4.57 -18.03
N ALA A 159 15.39 -3.92 -16.87
CA ALA A 159 15.51 -4.57 -15.56
C ALA A 159 14.36 -5.56 -15.30
N GLU A 160 13.12 -5.19 -15.60
CA GLU A 160 11.95 -6.09 -15.51
C GLU A 160 12.11 -7.31 -16.43
N LYS A 161 12.50 -7.10 -17.70
CA LYS A 161 12.75 -8.19 -18.65
C LYS A 161 13.86 -9.12 -18.16
N ALA A 162 14.95 -8.56 -17.61
CA ALA A 162 16.05 -9.34 -17.04
C ALA A 162 15.60 -10.14 -15.81
N ALA A 163 14.78 -9.55 -14.92
CA ALA A 163 14.23 -10.22 -13.75
C ALA A 163 13.29 -11.37 -14.13
N ARG A 164 12.39 -11.15 -15.10
CA ARG A 164 11.51 -12.21 -15.66
C ARG A 164 12.32 -13.34 -16.29
N LYS A 165 13.34 -13.02 -17.10
CA LYS A 165 14.24 -14.02 -17.69
C LYS A 165 14.97 -14.81 -16.59
N ALA A 166 15.48 -14.14 -15.57
CA ALA A 166 16.14 -14.79 -14.44
C ALA A 166 15.19 -15.74 -13.68
N ALA A 167 13.95 -15.31 -13.43
CA ALA A 167 12.92 -16.13 -12.80
C ALA A 167 12.62 -17.39 -13.63
N ARG A 168 12.41 -17.24 -14.95
CA ARG A 168 12.19 -18.37 -15.87
C ARG A 168 13.37 -19.34 -15.88
N THR A 169 14.60 -18.83 -15.89
CA THR A 169 15.80 -19.71 -15.82
C THR A 169 15.93 -20.42 -14.47
N ALA A 170 15.51 -19.79 -13.37
CA ALA A 170 15.52 -20.40 -12.05
C ALA A 170 14.44 -21.50 -11.94
N GLU A 171 13.26 -21.25 -12.50
CA GLU A 171 12.16 -22.22 -12.57
C GLU A 171 12.54 -23.43 -13.44
N LYS A 172 13.12 -23.22 -14.62
CA LYS A 172 13.62 -24.31 -15.48
C LYS A 172 14.69 -25.15 -14.77
N LYS A 173 15.65 -24.50 -14.08
CA LYS A 173 16.64 -25.21 -13.27
C LYS A 173 16.03 -25.98 -12.10
N ALA A 174 15.00 -25.43 -11.46
CA ALA A 174 14.29 -26.12 -10.37
C ALA A 174 13.51 -27.34 -10.89
N ALA A 175 12.89 -27.24 -12.08
CA ALA A 175 12.20 -28.34 -12.73
C ALA A 175 13.17 -29.45 -13.16
N GLU A 176 14.36 -29.10 -13.67
CA GLU A 176 15.42 -30.07 -14.03
C GLU A 176 16.06 -30.73 -12.79
N ALA A 177 16.20 -30.00 -11.68
CA ALA A 177 16.76 -30.51 -10.43
C ALA A 177 15.78 -31.35 -9.61
N ALA A 178 14.47 -31.30 -9.91
CA ALA A 178 13.49 -32.17 -9.29
C ALA A 178 13.81 -33.63 -9.67
N PRO A 179 14.21 -34.50 -8.72
CA PRO A 179 14.59 -35.86 -9.03
C PRO A 179 13.41 -36.57 -9.71
N LYS A 180 13.68 -37.28 -10.81
CA LYS A 180 12.74 -38.20 -11.50
C LYS A 180 12.39 -39.41 -10.61
N ALA A 181 12.00 -39.15 -9.37
CA ALA A 181 11.60 -40.15 -8.41
C ALA A 181 10.19 -40.65 -8.79
N ALA A 182 10.15 -41.92 -9.17
CA ALA A 182 8.95 -42.76 -9.31
C ALA A 182 8.09 -42.60 -10.59
N LYS A 183 8.70 -42.69 -11.78
CA LYS A 183 8.04 -43.39 -12.91
C LYS A 183 8.44 -44.87 -12.85
N GLY A 184 7.85 -45.56 -11.88
CA GLY A 184 8.13 -46.96 -11.64
C GLY A 184 7.24 -47.55 -10.57
N ARG A 185 5.93 -47.69 -10.85
CA ARG A 185 5.18 -48.94 -10.53
C ARG A 185 3.72 -48.89 -10.96
N THR A 186 3.39 -49.92 -11.75
CA THR A 186 2.12 -50.68 -11.83
C THR A 186 0.89 -50.02 -12.42
N SER A 187 0.73 -50.24 -13.72
CA SER A 187 -0.53 -50.61 -14.34
C SER A 187 -1.14 -51.83 -13.62
N VAL A 188 -2.31 -51.67 -13.00
CA VAL A 188 -3.21 -52.78 -12.67
C VAL A 188 -4.57 -52.45 -13.26
N SER A 189 -4.98 -53.32 -14.18
CA SER A 189 -6.28 -53.36 -14.83
C SER A 189 -7.40 -53.72 -13.85
N ALA A 190 -8.61 -53.29 -14.24
CA ALA A 190 -9.91 -53.93 -14.01
C ALA A 190 -10.50 -53.93 -12.59
N GLY A 191 -11.73 -53.41 -12.46
CA GLY A 191 -12.58 -53.71 -11.30
C GLY A 191 -13.71 -52.70 -11.07
N GLN A 192 -14.83 -52.97 -11.73
CA GLN A 192 -16.23 -52.69 -11.38
C GLN A 192 -16.63 -52.24 -9.96
N ASP A 193 -17.83 -51.61 -9.95
CA ASP A 193 -18.80 -51.41 -8.86
C ASP A 193 -18.44 -50.32 -7.83
N GLY A 194 -19.19 -49.22 -7.73
CA GLY A 194 -20.60 -49.19 -7.38
C GLY A 194 -20.74 -49.34 -5.86
N VAL A 195 -20.95 -48.23 -5.13
CA VAL A 195 -21.63 -48.10 -3.82
C VAL A 195 -21.39 -46.70 -3.24
N THR A 196 -22.47 -45.91 -3.12
CA THR A 196 -22.62 -44.79 -2.17
C THR A 196 -22.53 -45.29 -0.73
N PRO A 197 -21.98 -44.52 0.22
CA PRO A 197 -22.86 -44.00 1.27
C PRO A 197 -22.45 -42.64 1.91
N THR A 198 -23.48 -41.84 2.23
CA THR A 198 -23.80 -41.33 3.58
C THR A 198 -22.73 -40.55 4.38
N SER A 199 -22.91 -39.22 4.48
CA SER A 199 -22.54 -38.38 5.66
C SER A 199 -23.36 -38.79 6.92
N PRO A 200 -23.12 -38.34 8.18
CA PRO A 200 -22.17 -37.34 8.76
C PRO A 200 -21.58 -37.86 10.13
N PRO A 201 -21.26 -37.11 11.22
CA PRO A 201 -20.97 -35.67 11.47
C PRO A 201 -19.71 -35.37 12.34
N ALA A 202 -19.36 -34.07 12.43
CA ALA A 202 -18.79 -33.32 13.58
C ALA A 202 -17.56 -33.84 14.37
N ALA A 203 -16.49 -33.03 14.40
CA ALA A 203 -15.70 -32.78 15.62
C ALA A 203 -14.79 -31.54 15.46
N ALA A 204 -14.95 -30.57 16.37
CA ALA A 204 -13.92 -29.59 16.71
C ALA A 204 -12.70 -30.29 17.35
N PRO A 205 -11.54 -29.62 17.43
CA PRO A 205 -11.21 -29.10 18.76
C PRO A 205 -10.53 -27.73 18.78
N ALA A 206 -10.79 -27.04 19.87
CA ALA A 206 -9.99 -25.97 20.43
C ALA A 206 -8.58 -26.46 20.79
N SER A 207 -7.58 -25.57 20.72
CA SER A 207 -6.67 -25.22 21.84
C SER A 207 -5.54 -24.32 21.34
N ALA A 208 -5.50 -23.09 21.86
CA ALA A 208 -4.25 -22.43 22.21
C ALA A 208 -3.61 -23.20 23.40
N PRO A 209 -2.29 -23.13 23.61
CA PRO A 209 -1.82 -22.25 24.69
C PRO A 209 -0.46 -21.58 24.48
N GLU A 210 -0.32 -20.48 25.22
CA GLU A 210 0.84 -19.99 26.00
C GLU A 210 2.19 -19.76 25.29
N HIS A 211 2.71 -18.53 25.28
CA HIS A 211 3.43 -17.87 26.39
C HIS A 211 4.62 -18.68 26.93
N GLU A 212 5.80 -18.46 26.34
CA GLU A 212 7.06 -18.61 27.07
C GLU A 212 7.79 -17.27 27.18
N LYS A 213 7.91 -16.85 28.44
CA LYS A 213 8.85 -15.87 28.96
C LYS A 213 10.16 -16.60 29.28
N THR A 214 11.25 -16.12 28.74
CA THR A 214 12.59 -16.13 29.36
C THR A 214 13.23 -14.80 28.93
N GLY A 215 13.72 -13.91 29.79
CA GLY A 215 14.24 -14.09 31.14
C GLY A 215 15.76 -13.92 31.08
N ASP A 216 16.29 -13.04 31.93
CA ASP A 216 17.71 -12.74 32.17
C ASP A 216 18.52 -12.03 31.07
N ALA A 217 19.55 -11.23 31.36
CA ALA A 217 19.93 -10.39 32.51
C ALA A 217 21.18 -9.61 32.08
N THR A 218 21.24 -8.31 32.42
CA THR A 218 22.46 -7.52 32.62
C THR A 218 23.49 -8.23 33.53
N PRO A 219 24.78 -7.83 33.68
CA PRO A 219 25.36 -6.50 33.43
C PRO A 219 26.78 -6.49 32.81
N SER A 220 27.29 -5.33 32.40
CA SER A 220 28.75 -5.12 32.42
C SER A 220 29.11 -3.68 32.76
N ALA A 221 30.04 -3.56 33.70
CA ALA A 221 30.44 -2.35 34.38
C ALA A 221 31.94 -2.10 34.19
N ARG A 222 32.29 -0.83 33.89
CA ARG A 222 33.52 -0.09 34.28
C ARG A 222 34.87 -0.58 33.68
N PRO A 223 35.99 0.18 33.72
CA PRO A 223 36.31 1.32 34.61
C PRO A 223 37.11 2.54 34.03
N HIS A 224 37.16 3.58 34.88
CA HIS A 224 38.22 4.56 35.22
C HIS A 224 39.32 5.06 34.25
N GLY A 225 39.61 6.36 34.39
CA GLY A 225 40.88 7.05 34.08
C GLY A 225 40.67 8.57 33.99
N GLU A 226 40.55 9.31 35.10
CA GLU A 226 41.61 10.08 35.78
C GLU A 226 42.41 11.12 34.93
N ARG A 227 42.34 12.38 35.42
CA ARG A 227 43.35 13.45 35.48
C ARG A 227 43.78 14.18 34.19
N GLY A 228 43.72 15.51 34.30
CA GLY A 228 44.41 16.44 33.40
C GLY A 228 44.06 17.90 33.72
N ALA A 229 44.64 18.43 34.79
CA ALA A 229 44.69 19.87 35.02
C ALA A 229 45.66 20.51 34.00
N SER A 230 45.28 21.63 33.38
CA SER A 230 46.26 22.64 32.97
C SER A 230 45.59 23.99 32.73
N ALA A 231 46.22 25.02 33.26
CA ALA A 231 45.84 26.42 33.19
C ALA A 231 46.43 27.11 31.94
N THR A 232 45.95 28.34 31.70
CA THR A 232 46.46 29.36 30.75
C THR A 232 46.16 29.07 29.27
N SER A 233 45.84 30.00 28.37
CA SER A 233 46.00 31.46 28.31
C SER A 233 44.99 32.04 27.28
N GLY A 234 44.99 33.37 27.15
CA GLY A 234 43.99 34.20 26.50
C GLY A 234 43.66 33.89 25.04
N GLY A 235 42.43 34.24 24.67
CA GLY A 235 41.88 34.06 23.33
C GLY A 235 40.64 34.91 23.11
N THR A 236 40.82 36.22 23.02
CA THR A 236 39.81 37.17 22.56
C THR A 236 39.44 36.83 21.11
N ARG A 237 38.21 36.39 20.82
CA ARG A 237 37.41 36.83 19.63
C ARG A 237 36.12 36.06 19.38
N THR A 238 35.10 36.88 19.10
CA THR A 238 33.91 36.68 18.25
C THR A 238 32.84 35.70 18.73
N SER A 239 31.82 36.32 19.34
CA SER A 239 30.48 35.82 19.65
C SER A 239 29.81 35.10 18.47
N LYS A 240 29.83 33.76 18.51
CA LYS A 240 28.84 32.93 17.80
C LYS A 240 27.53 33.00 18.61
N LYS A 241 26.48 33.59 18.01
CA LYS A 241 25.12 33.56 18.54
C LYS A 241 24.68 32.09 18.66
N ALA A 242 24.73 31.59 19.89
CA ALA A 242 24.14 30.31 20.25
C ALA A 242 22.63 30.36 19.99
N SER A 243 22.14 29.40 19.22
CA SER A 243 20.71 29.09 19.13
C SER A 243 20.16 28.93 20.55
N PRO A 244 18.97 29.48 20.88
CA PRO A 244 18.41 29.35 22.21
C PRO A 244 18.20 27.86 22.49
N LYS A 245 19.03 27.29 23.37
CA LYS A 245 18.83 25.95 23.92
C LYS A 245 17.44 25.98 24.56
N LYS A 246 16.51 25.18 24.03
CA LYS A 246 15.21 24.94 24.65
C LYS A 246 15.47 24.59 26.11
N ALA A 247 15.16 25.52 27.01
CA ALA A 247 15.24 25.27 28.44
C ALA A 247 14.42 24.00 28.71
N SER A 248 15.08 22.96 29.20
CA SER A 248 14.42 21.75 29.67
C SER A 248 13.36 22.19 30.65
N LYS A 249 12.09 21.97 30.34
CA LYS A 249 10.94 22.37 31.15
C LYS A 249 11.16 21.80 32.55
N THR A 250 11.61 22.64 33.49
CA THR A 250 11.90 22.23 34.86
C THR A 250 10.62 21.64 35.41
N ARG A 251 10.63 20.35 35.74
CA ARG A 251 9.46 19.67 36.29
C ARG A 251 9.12 20.36 37.61
N PHE A 252 8.00 21.07 37.65
CA PHE A 252 7.52 21.71 38.85
C PHE A 252 7.28 20.63 39.91
N ARG A 253 8.04 20.68 41.00
CA ARG A 253 7.88 19.73 42.11
C ARG A 253 6.74 20.24 42.99
N MET A 254 5.60 19.56 42.95
CA MET A 254 4.45 19.90 43.80
C MET A 254 4.80 19.80 45.28
N THR A 255 4.23 20.69 46.08
CA THR A 255 4.25 20.55 47.54
C THR A 255 3.36 19.37 47.99
N ARG A 256 3.57 18.87 49.21
CA ARG A 256 2.75 17.79 49.77
C ARG A 256 1.27 18.17 49.87
N GLU A 257 0.99 19.44 50.21
CA GLU A 257 -0.37 19.99 50.30
C GLU A 257 -1.04 20.07 48.93
N GLN A 258 -0.32 20.55 47.91
CA GLN A 258 -0.81 20.55 46.53
C GLN A 258 -1.10 19.14 46.03
N ALA A 259 -0.24 18.17 46.36
CA ALA A 259 -0.45 16.78 45.98
C ALA A 259 -1.71 16.17 46.64
N ALA A 260 -1.97 16.49 47.91
CA ALA A 260 -3.17 16.08 48.62
C ALA A 260 -4.43 16.73 48.02
N ALA A 261 -4.39 18.04 47.74
CA ALA A 261 -5.51 18.76 47.11
C ALA A 261 -5.86 18.19 45.72
N VAL A 262 -4.85 17.87 44.89
CA VAL A 262 -5.10 17.22 43.59
C VAL A 262 -5.70 15.82 43.79
N ALA A 263 -5.23 15.05 44.76
CA ALA A 263 -5.79 13.73 45.05
C ALA A 263 -7.27 13.79 45.47
N THR A 264 -7.69 14.81 46.23
CA THR A 264 -9.10 15.02 46.59
C THR A 264 -9.97 15.29 45.36
N VAL A 265 -9.50 16.13 44.43
CA VAL A 265 -10.25 16.39 43.18
C VAL A 265 -10.29 15.14 42.30
N GLU A 266 -9.22 14.36 42.26
CA GLU A 266 -9.17 13.11 41.50
C GLU A 266 -10.08 12.02 42.07
N ALA A 267 -10.19 11.92 43.39
CA ALA A 267 -11.13 11.02 44.05
C ALA A 267 -12.59 11.38 43.75
N ALA A 268 -12.85 12.63 43.36
CA ALA A 268 -14.16 13.12 42.99
C ALA A 268 -14.49 12.96 41.50
N TRP A 269 -13.66 12.27 40.70
CA TRP A 269 -14.05 11.93 39.33
C TRP A 269 -15.23 10.95 39.32
N PRO A 270 -16.24 11.14 38.46
CA PRO A 270 -17.26 10.12 38.24
C PRO A 270 -16.61 8.80 37.83
N ALA A 271 -17.09 7.67 38.38
CA ALA A 271 -16.47 6.35 38.17
C ALA A 271 -16.29 6.01 36.67
N ALA A 272 -17.30 6.31 35.86
CA ALA A 272 -17.24 6.12 34.41
C ALA A 272 -16.15 6.96 33.70
N LEU A 273 -15.83 8.15 34.21
CA LEU A 273 -14.74 8.96 33.70
C LEU A 273 -13.39 8.44 34.19
N ALA A 274 -13.30 8.04 35.47
CA ALA A 274 -12.08 7.52 36.08
C ALA A 274 -11.56 6.26 35.38
N GLU A 275 -12.46 5.37 34.92
CA GLU A 275 -12.11 4.16 34.17
C GLU A 275 -11.50 4.46 32.79
N LEU A 276 -11.94 5.55 32.14
CA LEU A 276 -11.44 5.98 30.84
C LEU A 276 -10.13 6.78 30.93
N LEU A 277 -9.77 7.26 32.12
CA LEU A 277 -8.54 8.02 32.31
C LEU A 277 -7.33 7.09 32.36
N PRO A 278 -6.17 7.51 31.83
CA PRO A 278 -4.94 6.73 31.95
C PRO A 278 -4.56 6.49 33.42
N LYS A 279 -3.97 5.33 33.72
CA LYS A 279 -3.48 4.99 35.07
C LYS A 279 -2.43 5.98 35.61
N TYR A 280 -1.71 6.65 34.72
CA TYR A 280 -0.77 7.71 35.09
C TYR A 280 -1.48 9.07 35.07
N ARG A 281 -1.14 9.97 35.99
CA ARG A 281 -1.68 11.33 36.07
C ARG A 281 -1.14 12.20 34.92
N PRO A 282 -1.97 12.62 33.95
CA PRO A 282 -1.51 13.50 32.88
C PRO A 282 -1.17 14.90 33.42
N ASP A 283 -0.04 15.46 32.99
CA ASP A 283 0.43 16.79 33.42
C ASP A 283 -0.63 17.88 33.20
N VAL A 284 -1.40 17.79 32.12
CA VAL A 284 -2.43 18.80 31.76
C VAL A 284 -3.57 18.85 32.77
N ILE A 285 -3.98 17.70 33.34
CA ILE A 285 -5.02 17.66 34.38
C ILE A 285 -4.47 18.26 35.67
N ARG A 286 -3.26 17.84 36.06
CA ARG A 286 -2.58 18.38 37.25
C ARG A 286 -2.44 19.89 37.17
N ASP A 287 -1.91 20.40 36.07
CA ASP A 287 -1.67 21.82 35.88
C ASP A 287 -2.99 22.61 35.92
N ALA A 288 -4.08 22.08 35.35
CA ALA A 288 -5.41 22.69 35.40
C ALA A 288 -6.02 22.71 36.82
N VAL A 289 -5.79 21.66 37.62
CA VAL A 289 -6.23 21.64 39.04
C VAL A 289 -5.43 22.66 39.86
N LEU A 290 -4.11 22.71 39.69
CA LEU A 290 -3.26 23.68 40.38
C LEU A 290 -3.64 25.12 40.02
N GLU A 291 -3.82 25.42 38.73
CA GLU A 291 -4.29 26.74 38.28
C GLU A 291 -5.65 27.12 38.90
N ALA A 292 -6.55 26.14 39.06
CA ALA A 292 -7.84 26.38 39.67
C ALA A 292 -7.74 26.63 41.20
N LEU A 293 -6.83 25.94 41.90
CA LEU A 293 -6.53 26.15 43.32
C LEU A 293 -5.85 27.50 43.56
N ASP A 294 -4.88 27.88 42.73
CA ASP A 294 -4.20 29.19 42.78
C ASP A 294 -5.20 30.35 42.58
N GLY A 295 -6.32 30.09 41.90
CA GLY A 295 -7.45 31.01 41.78
C GLY A 295 -8.31 31.17 43.04
N GLY A 296 -7.87 30.64 44.18
CA GLY A 296 -8.53 30.81 45.49
C GLY A 296 -9.65 29.80 45.80
N ARG A 297 -9.77 28.71 45.03
CA ARG A 297 -10.75 27.65 45.31
C ARG A 297 -10.17 26.57 46.21
N THR A 298 -11.02 25.96 47.04
CA THR A 298 -10.64 24.77 47.81
C THR A 298 -10.79 23.50 46.96
N ALA A 299 -10.09 22.43 47.33
CA ALA A 299 -10.19 21.14 46.65
C ALA A 299 -11.62 20.59 46.66
N ASP A 300 -12.35 20.75 47.78
CA ASP A 300 -13.73 20.29 47.92
C ASP A 300 -14.70 21.05 47.01
N GLN A 301 -14.47 22.36 46.82
CA GLN A 301 -15.26 23.15 45.87
C GLN A 301 -15.05 22.65 44.43
N LEU A 302 -13.81 22.31 44.06
CA LEU A 302 -13.50 21.72 42.75
C LEU A 302 -14.09 20.31 42.60
N ALA A 303 -14.06 19.49 43.63
CA ALA A 303 -14.71 18.18 43.65
C ALA A 303 -16.23 18.30 43.40
N ALA A 304 -16.90 19.21 44.10
CA ALA A 304 -18.33 19.47 43.92
C ALA A 304 -18.63 20.03 42.52
N ARG A 305 -17.74 20.86 41.96
CA ARG A 305 -17.83 21.38 40.59
C ARG A 305 -17.82 20.26 39.56
N VAL A 306 -16.85 19.35 39.68
CA VAL A 306 -16.68 18.21 38.77
C VAL A 306 -17.98 17.40 38.69
N GLN A 307 -18.56 17.07 39.85
CA GLN A 307 -19.81 16.32 39.94
C GLN A 307 -21.00 17.06 39.31
N ARG A 308 -21.18 18.35 39.60
CA ARG A 308 -22.28 19.15 39.02
C ARG A 308 -22.15 19.33 37.51
N ARG A 309 -20.94 19.61 37.01
CA ARG A 309 -20.72 19.81 35.57
C ARG A 309 -20.84 18.52 34.78
N TRP A 310 -20.49 17.38 35.39
CA TRP A 310 -20.65 16.07 34.76
C TRP A 310 -22.09 15.82 34.32
N SER A 311 -23.06 16.08 35.21
CA SER A 311 -24.48 15.96 34.91
C SER A 311 -24.99 17.10 34.04
N THR A 312 -24.63 18.34 34.35
CA THR A 312 -25.13 19.54 33.64
C THR A 312 -24.69 19.60 32.17
N HIS A 313 -23.47 19.15 31.86
CA HIS A 313 -22.96 19.13 30.49
C HIS A 313 -23.41 17.90 29.70
N GLY A 314 -24.18 16.99 30.31
CA GLY A 314 -24.69 15.78 29.66
C GLY A 314 -23.62 14.72 29.36
N TYR A 315 -22.48 14.74 30.07
CA TYR A 315 -21.44 13.72 29.87
C TYR A 315 -21.87 12.36 30.40
N ALA A 316 -22.71 12.32 31.44
CA ALA A 316 -23.35 11.10 31.92
C ALA A 316 -24.17 10.44 30.80
N ASP A 317 -25.02 11.20 30.11
CA ASP A 317 -25.86 10.71 29.02
C ASP A 317 -25.03 10.34 27.77
N ALA A 318 -23.93 11.07 27.52
CA ALA A 318 -23.04 10.78 26.41
C ALA A 318 -22.34 9.42 26.54
N LEU A 319 -22.15 8.93 27.77
CA LEU A 319 -21.54 7.63 28.09
C LEU A 319 -22.54 6.49 28.26
N ALA A 320 -23.83 6.79 28.43
CA ALA A 320 -24.87 5.77 28.51
C ALA A 320 -24.92 4.93 27.21
N THR A 321 -25.47 3.72 27.29
CA THR A 321 -25.61 2.81 26.15
C THR A 321 -26.36 3.50 25.00
N GLY A 322 -25.70 3.69 23.85
CA GLY A 322 -26.25 4.42 22.69
C GLY A 322 -25.95 5.92 22.64
N GLY A 323 -25.22 6.45 23.63
CA GLY A 323 -24.69 7.81 23.64
C GLY A 323 -23.60 8.04 22.57
N LYS A 324 -23.26 9.31 22.32
CA LYS A 324 -22.23 9.69 21.33
C LYS A 324 -20.81 9.29 21.74
N GLY A 325 -20.61 8.81 22.97
CA GLY A 325 -19.32 8.55 23.57
C GLY A 325 -18.55 9.83 23.91
N ILE A 326 -17.43 9.66 24.61
CA ILE A 326 -16.50 10.75 24.92
C ILE A 326 -15.26 10.61 24.04
N GLY A 327 -15.04 11.57 23.14
CA GLY A 327 -13.89 11.54 22.23
C GLY A 327 -12.53 11.79 22.90
N SER A 328 -12.49 12.45 24.05
CA SER A 328 -11.25 12.66 24.82
C SER A 328 -11.54 12.73 26.32
N PRO A 329 -11.29 11.66 27.10
CA PRO A 329 -11.57 11.65 28.53
C PRO A 329 -10.71 12.66 29.30
N VAL A 330 -9.44 12.82 28.89
CA VAL A 330 -8.53 13.83 29.46
C VAL A 330 -9.05 15.25 29.18
N GLY A 331 -9.55 15.51 27.97
CA GLY A 331 -10.14 16.81 27.63
C GLY A 331 -11.38 17.14 28.45
N VAL A 332 -12.24 16.15 28.69
CA VAL A 332 -13.42 16.29 29.56
C VAL A 332 -12.99 16.58 30.99
N ALA A 333 -12.05 15.82 31.57
CA ALA A 333 -11.53 16.08 32.92
C ALA A 333 -10.98 17.51 33.07
N VAL A 334 -10.19 17.99 32.10
CA VAL A 334 -9.70 19.38 32.09
C VAL A 334 -10.85 20.39 32.00
N GLY A 335 -11.86 20.14 31.17
CA GLY A 335 -13.03 21.01 31.04
C GLY A 335 -13.89 21.09 32.29
N LEU A 336 -13.97 20.01 33.08
CA LEU A 336 -14.71 19.98 34.34
C LEU A 336 -14.05 20.84 35.41
N VAL A 337 -12.71 20.88 35.47
CA VAL A 337 -11.95 21.62 36.49
C VAL A 337 -11.74 23.09 36.12
N ARG A 338 -11.46 23.37 34.84
CA ARG A 338 -11.12 24.74 34.40
C ARG A 338 -12.25 25.73 34.71
N PRO A 339 -11.92 27.00 35.02
CA PRO A 339 -12.92 28.06 35.11
C PRO A 339 -13.79 28.09 33.85
N SER A 340 -15.07 28.39 33.98
CA SER A 340 -15.91 28.60 32.80
C SER A 340 -15.34 29.76 31.99
N THR A 341 -15.09 29.54 30.70
CA THR A 341 -14.69 30.62 29.77
C THR A 341 -15.80 31.65 29.58
N ASP A 342 -17.02 31.30 29.97
CA ASP A 342 -18.21 32.11 29.78
C ASP A 342 -18.42 33.14 30.89
N CYS A 343 -17.58 33.22 31.91
CA CYS A 343 -17.63 34.30 32.89
C CYS A 343 -16.20 34.76 33.23
N PRO A 344 -15.90 36.08 33.23
CA PRO A 344 -14.56 36.56 33.52
C PRO A 344 -14.33 36.72 35.03
N ASP A 345 -15.34 36.39 35.85
CA ASP A 345 -15.28 36.51 37.29
C ASP A 345 -14.70 35.21 37.89
N PRO A 346 -13.54 35.25 38.56
CA PRO A 346 -12.93 34.07 39.15
C PRO A 346 -13.78 33.43 40.25
N MET A 347 -14.70 34.19 40.86
CA MET A 347 -15.61 33.71 41.91
C MET A 347 -16.94 33.19 41.35
N CYS A 348 -17.15 33.26 40.03
CA CYS A 348 -18.33 32.70 39.39
C CYS A 348 -18.12 31.21 39.09
N GLU A 349 -19.12 30.43 39.48
CA GLU A 349 -19.22 29.01 39.26
C GLU A 349 -20.53 28.70 38.53
N ASP A 350 -20.43 28.58 37.21
CA ASP A 350 -21.54 28.22 36.31
C ASP A 350 -22.79 29.10 36.46
N GLY A 351 -22.57 30.37 36.78
CA GLY A 351 -23.64 31.34 36.98
C GLY A 351 -24.04 31.56 38.43
N VAL A 352 -23.35 30.97 39.41
CA VAL A 352 -23.54 31.22 40.84
C VAL A 352 -22.25 31.76 41.45
N THR A 353 -22.34 32.72 42.36
CA THR A 353 -21.17 33.33 43.01
C THR A 353 -20.82 32.55 44.27
N ILE A 354 -19.61 31.98 44.35
CA ILE A 354 -19.24 30.97 45.37
C ILE A 354 -19.44 31.44 46.82
N HIS A 355 -19.17 32.71 47.11
CA HIS A 355 -19.22 33.24 48.49
C HIS A 355 -20.61 33.71 48.93
N VAL A 356 -21.51 34.01 47.99
CA VAL A 356 -22.85 34.53 48.30
C VAL A 356 -23.94 33.46 48.06
N GLY A 357 -23.71 32.54 47.12
CA GLY A 357 -24.73 31.59 46.66
C GLY A 357 -25.74 32.19 45.68
N ASP A 358 -25.65 33.49 45.39
CA ASP A 358 -26.54 34.20 44.46
C ASP A 358 -26.13 34.02 43.00
N ALA A 359 -27.08 34.26 42.09
CA ALA A 359 -26.82 34.30 40.65
C ALA A 359 -25.72 35.34 40.33
N CYS A 360 -24.74 34.94 39.52
CA CYS A 360 -23.65 35.81 39.11
C CYS A 360 -24.19 36.92 38.19
N PRO A 361 -24.06 38.21 38.56
CA PRO A 361 -24.60 39.32 37.79
C PRO A 361 -24.09 39.36 36.34
N LYS A 362 -22.82 38.98 36.12
CA LYS A 362 -22.22 38.92 34.77
C LYS A 362 -22.81 37.79 33.93
N CYS A 363 -23.09 36.64 34.52
CA CYS A 363 -23.72 35.53 33.80
C CYS A 363 -25.18 35.86 33.47
N GLU A 364 -25.88 36.52 34.37
CA GLU A 364 -27.24 37.01 34.13
C GLU A 364 -27.28 38.06 33.02
N GLN A 365 -26.38 39.05 33.07
CA GLN A 365 -26.27 40.05 32.01
C GLN A 365 -25.97 39.41 30.66
N ARG A 366 -25.00 38.48 30.58
CA ARG A 366 -24.76 37.70 29.34
C ARG A 366 -25.97 36.88 28.90
N ARG A 367 -26.78 36.36 29.84
CA ARG A 367 -28.01 35.63 29.51
C ARG A 367 -29.05 36.58 28.91
N LEU A 368 -29.16 37.80 29.43
CA LEU A 368 -29.99 38.86 28.88
C LEU A 368 -29.48 39.32 27.50
N ASP A 369 -28.17 39.53 27.35
CA ASP A 369 -27.55 39.90 26.07
C ASP A 369 -27.78 38.80 25.02
N ARG A 370 -27.53 37.53 25.36
CA ARG A 370 -27.85 36.39 24.48
C ARG A 370 -29.33 36.27 24.14
N LYS A 371 -30.22 36.74 25.02
CA LYS A 371 -31.68 36.79 24.77
C LYS A 371 -32.03 37.98 23.86
N ALA A 372 -31.37 39.12 24.03
CA ALA A 372 -31.52 40.30 23.19
C ALA A 372 -30.96 40.06 21.77
N ASP A 373 -29.76 39.51 21.65
CA ASP A 373 -29.15 39.15 20.36
C ASP A 373 -29.99 38.13 19.60
N ARG A 374 -30.61 37.16 20.29
CA ARG A 374 -31.58 36.22 19.69
C ARG A 374 -32.82 36.95 19.18
N ARG A 375 -33.35 37.92 19.94
CA ARG A 375 -34.50 38.74 19.49
C ARG A 375 -34.12 39.62 18.29
N GLN A 376 -32.86 40.04 18.18
CA GLN A 376 -32.35 40.85 17.07
C GLN A 376 -31.85 40.02 15.88
N GLY A 377 -31.91 38.69 15.93
CA GLY A 377 -31.39 37.80 14.87
C GLY A 377 -29.88 37.88 14.66
N ARG A 378 -29.11 38.46 15.60
CA ARG A 378 -27.64 38.58 15.52
C ARG A 378 -26.93 37.27 15.85
N VAL A 379 -27.54 36.44 16.69
CA VAL A 379 -27.11 35.04 16.82
C VAL A 379 -27.78 34.30 15.67
N PRO A 380 -27.02 33.61 14.78
CA PRO A 380 -27.61 32.68 13.83
C PRO A 380 -28.57 31.80 14.63
N ASP A 381 -29.86 31.78 14.25
CA ASP A 381 -30.84 30.96 14.95
C ASP A 381 -30.21 29.58 15.06
N GLN A 382 -30.09 29.05 16.29
CA GLN A 382 -29.62 27.69 16.52
C GLN A 382 -30.60 26.79 15.77
N ARG A 383 -30.28 26.49 14.51
CA ARG A 383 -31.00 25.67 13.54
C ARG A 383 -32.40 25.31 14.03
N LYS A 384 -33.31 26.28 14.06
CA LYS A 384 -34.66 26.14 14.63
C LYS A 384 -35.59 25.30 13.75
N ASP A 385 -35.09 24.81 12.62
CA ASP A 385 -35.78 23.90 11.73
C ASP A 385 -35.18 22.49 11.87
N GLN A 386 -35.52 21.80 12.95
CA GLN A 386 -35.90 20.41 12.77
C GLN A 386 -37.42 20.43 12.90
N GLY A 387 -38.11 20.01 11.84
CA GLY A 387 -39.57 20.01 11.76
C GLY A 387 -40.23 19.08 12.79
N PRO A 388 -41.41 18.49 12.51
CA PRO A 388 -41.99 17.50 13.42
C PRO A 388 -40.93 16.47 13.82
N ALA A 389 -40.92 16.10 15.10
CA ALA A 389 -39.91 15.22 15.67
C ALA A 389 -39.69 14.05 14.70
N PRO A 390 -38.44 13.81 14.24
CA PRO A 390 -38.20 12.81 13.22
C PRO A 390 -38.78 11.48 13.70
N GLU A 391 -39.65 10.89 12.90
CA GLU A 391 -40.21 9.57 13.19
C GLU A 391 -39.05 8.62 13.49
N CYS A 392 -39.09 8.03 14.67
CA CYS A 392 -38.16 6.99 15.05
C CYS A 392 -38.71 5.68 14.51
N TRP A 393 -37.89 4.94 13.77
CA TRP A 393 -38.23 3.61 13.26
C TRP A 393 -37.16 2.63 13.71
N THR A 394 -37.49 1.34 13.77
CA THR A 394 -36.54 0.29 14.16
C THR A 394 -36.12 -0.49 12.92
N CYS A 395 -34.83 -0.78 12.80
CA CYS A 395 -34.29 -1.60 11.73
C CYS A 395 -34.89 -3.02 11.76
N GLU A 396 -35.23 -3.56 10.59
CA GLU A 396 -35.78 -4.92 10.43
C GLU A 396 -34.72 -5.93 9.97
N GLY A 397 -33.43 -5.55 10.01
CA GLY A 397 -32.34 -6.45 9.72
C GLY A 397 -32.29 -7.61 10.73
N PRO A 398 -31.92 -8.83 10.30
CA PRO A 398 -31.72 -9.94 11.21
C PRO A 398 -30.73 -9.53 12.30
N ASP A 399 -31.15 -9.64 13.56
CA ASP A 399 -30.41 -9.28 14.78
C ASP A 399 -30.07 -7.77 14.94
N CYS A 400 -30.73 -6.87 14.21
CA CYS A 400 -30.46 -5.43 14.30
C CYS A 400 -31.66 -4.64 14.82
N GLU A 401 -31.69 -4.34 16.12
CA GLU A 401 -32.73 -3.50 16.75
C GLU A 401 -32.35 -2.00 16.80
N LYS A 402 -31.45 -1.54 15.92
CA LYS A 402 -30.98 -0.15 15.96
C LYS A 402 -32.10 0.82 15.57
N PRO A 403 -32.41 1.84 16.40
CA PRO A 403 -33.37 2.87 16.03
C PRO A 403 -32.76 3.82 14.98
N GLY A 404 -33.48 4.02 13.88
CA GLY A 404 -33.23 5.04 12.87
C GLY A 404 -34.02 6.31 13.15
N LYS A 405 -33.47 7.46 12.73
CA LYS A 405 -34.15 8.76 12.81
C LYS A 405 -34.52 9.24 11.41
N GLY A 406 -35.75 9.70 11.23
CA GLY A 406 -36.24 10.28 9.97
C GLY A 406 -37.15 9.33 9.22
N GLN A 407 -37.41 9.62 7.94
CA GLN A 407 -38.30 8.79 7.12
C GLN A 407 -37.74 7.36 7.02
N ARG A 408 -38.59 6.37 7.36
CA ARG A 408 -38.25 4.95 7.26
C ARG A 408 -37.94 4.61 5.80
N PRO A 409 -36.76 4.05 5.49
CA PRO A 409 -36.45 3.58 4.15
C PRO A 409 -37.37 2.42 3.70
N GLU A 410 -37.60 2.30 2.39
CA GLU A 410 -38.49 1.28 1.81
C GLU A 410 -38.06 -0.16 2.15
N ASP A 411 -36.76 -0.41 2.26
CA ASP A 411 -36.18 -1.69 2.64
C ASP A 411 -36.24 -1.97 4.15
N GLY A 412 -36.63 -0.99 4.99
CA GLY A 412 -36.70 -1.16 6.45
C GLY A 412 -35.33 -1.38 7.13
N LEU A 413 -34.23 -1.26 6.40
CA LEU A 413 -32.88 -1.53 6.89
C LEU A 413 -32.16 -0.24 7.27
N CYS A 414 -31.46 -0.26 8.41
CA CYS A 414 -30.52 0.79 8.74
C CYS A 414 -29.36 0.82 7.73
N ARG A 415 -28.69 1.97 7.62
CA ARG A 415 -27.57 2.16 6.69
C ARG A 415 -26.52 1.05 6.78
N THR A 416 -26.17 0.61 7.99
CA THR A 416 -25.18 -0.45 8.21
C THR A 416 -25.67 -1.81 7.69
N CYS A 417 -26.93 -2.19 7.98
CA CYS A 417 -27.51 -3.43 7.47
C CYS A 417 -27.66 -3.40 5.95
N ARG A 418 -27.97 -2.24 5.36
CA ARG A 418 -28.01 -2.08 3.90
C ARG A 418 -26.63 -2.24 3.29
N GLU A 419 -25.61 -1.60 3.84
CA GLU A 419 -24.22 -1.73 3.37
C GLU A 419 -23.73 -3.18 3.50
N GLN A 420 -24.08 -3.88 4.58
CA GLN A 420 -23.77 -5.30 4.76
C GLN A 420 -24.49 -6.19 3.76
N LEU A 421 -25.79 -5.96 3.52
CA LEU A 421 -26.56 -6.70 2.53
C LEU A 421 -26.00 -6.48 1.12
N GLN A 422 -25.70 -5.24 0.76
CA GLN A 422 -25.08 -4.91 -0.53
C GLN A 422 -23.70 -5.56 -0.68
N ALA A 423 -22.89 -5.57 0.37
CA ALA A 423 -21.59 -6.24 0.37
C ALA A 423 -21.73 -7.77 0.25
N ALA A 424 -22.72 -8.37 0.92
CA ALA A 424 -23.00 -9.80 0.81
C ALA A 424 -23.48 -10.18 -0.59
N THR A 425 -24.39 -9.41 -1.17
CA THR A 425 -24.85 -9.59 -2.56
C THR A 425 -23.69 -9.43 -3.54
N ALA A 426 -22.84 -8.41 -3.36
CA ALA A 426 -21.67 -8.19 -4.21
C ALA A 426 -20.67 -9.37 -4.16
N ARG A 427 -20.44 -9.94 -2.97
CA ARG A 427 -19.61 -11.15 -2.80
C ARG A 427 -20.21 -12.34 -3.53
N LEU A 428 -21.50 -12.62 -3.31
CA LEU A 428 -22.19 -13.72 -3.99
C LEU A 428 -22.11 -13.58 -5.52
N THR A 429 -22.32 -12.37 -6.05
CA THR A 429 -22.22 -12.13 -7.49
C THR A 429 -20.79 -12.31 -8.02
N ALA A 430 -19.77 -11.94 -7.23
CA ALA A 430 -18.37 -12.13 -7.60
C ALA A 430 -18.00 -13.63 -7.59
N ASP A 431 -18.47 -14.38 -6.61
CA ASP A 431 -18.24 -15.83 -6.50
C ASP A 431 -18.88 -16.58 -7.67
N LEU A 432 -20.12 -16.23 -8.05
CA LEU A 432 -20.79 -16.78 -9.23
C LEU A 432 -20.02 -16.45 -10.52
N ALA A 433 -19.59 -15.20 -10.69
CA ALA A 433 -18.81 -14.79 -11.86
C ALA A 433 -17.45 -15.52 -11.94
N ALA A 434 -16.80 -15.76 -10.79
CA ALA A 434 -15.55 -16.51 -10.72
C ALA A 434 -15.76 -17.99 -11.10
N ALA A 435 -16.82 -18.62 -10.60
CA ALA A 435 -17.19 -19.99 -10.96
C ALA A 435 -17.54 -20.13 -12.45
N ASP A 436 -18.21 -19.14 -13.04
CA ASP A 436 -18.53 -19.10 -14.46
C ASP A 436 -17.26 -18.96 -15.31
N ALA A 437 -16.34 -18.08 -14.91
CA ALA A 437 -15.06 -17.92 -15.56
C ALA A 437 -14.19 -19.19 -15.47
N GLU A 438 -14.25 -19.94 -14.37
CA GLU A 438 -13.56 -21.23 -14.25
C GLU A 438 -14.17 -22.30 -15.16
N ARG A 439 -15.51 -22.34 -15.28
CA ARG A 439 -16.18 -23.24 -16.24
C ARG A 439 -15.79 -22.91 -17.67
N GLN A 440 -15.70 -21.61 -18.01
CA GLN A 440 -15.28 -21.18 -19.34
C GLN A 440 -13.82 -21.59 -19.61
N ARG A 441 -12.89 -21.33 -18.68
CA ARG A 441 -11.49 -21.76 -18.84
C ARG A 441 -11.34 -23.27 -19.03
N ARG A 442 -12.14 -24.08 -18.33
CA ARG A 442 -12.15 -25.54 -18.53
C ARG A 442 -12.70 -25.94 -19.90
N ALA A 443 -13.75 -25.27 -20.37
CA ALA A 443 -14.31 -25.52 -21.69
C ALA A 443 -13.30 -25.14 -22.79
N ASP A 444 -12.63 -23.99 -22.65
CA ASP A 444 -11.61 -23.53 -23.58
C ASP A 444 -10.39 -24.48 -23.60
N ALA A 445 -9.96 -24.96 -22.43
CA ALA A 445 -8.87 -25.94 -22.33
C ALA A 445 -9.21 -27.27 -23.03
N LEU A 446 -10.42 -27.81 -22.81
CA LEU A 446 -10.88 -29.02 -23.49
C LEU A 446 -11.03 -28.81 -25.01
N ALA A 447 -11.45 -27.63 -25.44
CA ALA A 447 -11.52 -27.29 -26.86
C ALA A 447 -10.13 -27.20 -27.49
N TRP A 448 -9.14 -26.70 -26.77
CA TRP A 448 -7.75 -26.66 -27.20
C TRP A 448 -7.13 -28.06 -27.29
N GLU A 449 -7.36 -28.90 -26.27
CA GLU A 449 -6.93 -30.31 -26.29
C GLU A 449 -7.50 -31.07 -27.49
N ALA A 450 -8.80 -30.90 -27.77
CA ALA A 450 -9.43 -31.52 -28.94
C ALA A 450 -8.83 -31.02 -30.26
N LEU A 451 -8.53 -29.72 -30.37
CA LEU A 451 -7.89 -29.16 -31.57
C LEU A 451 -6.46 -29.70 -31.77
N LEU A 452 -5.72 -29.93 -30.68
CA LEU A 452 -4.39 -30.55 -30.75
C LEU A 452 -4.48 -32.02 -31.16
N GLU A 453 -5.43 -32.79 -30.62
CA GLU A 453 -5.68 -34.18 -31.03
C GLU A 453 -5.99 -34.27 -32.53
N ASP A 454 -6.92 -33.44 -33.03
CA ASP A 454 -7.24 -33.37 -34.46
C ASP A 454 -5.99 -33.06 -35.33
N ALA A 455 -5.12 -32.15 -34.87
CA ALA A 455 -3.89 -31.81 -35.58
C ALA A 455 -2.86 -32.95 -35.59
N TYR A 456 -2.76 -33.71 -34.50
CA TYR A 456 -1.91 -34.91 -34.44
C TYR A 456 -2.43 -36.01 -35.34
N ASP A 457 -3.75 -36.22 -35.38
CA ASP A 457 -4.38 -37.19 -36.27
C ASP A 457 -4.14 -36.82 -37.74
N GLU A 458 -4.33 -35.55 -38.12
CA GLU A 458 -4.03 -35.10 -39.49
C GLU A 458 -2.54 -35.29 -39.86
N HIS A 459 -1.63 -35.02 -38.92
CA HIS A 459 -0.21 -35.26 -39.14
C HIS A 459 0.09 -36.76 -39.32
N GLN A 460 -0.51 -37.62 -38.49
CA GLN A 460 -0.34 -39.06 -38.58
C GLN A 460 -0.86 -39.60 -39.91
N GLU A 461 -2.03 -39.13 -40.37
CA GLU A 461 -2.58 -39.49 -41.68
C GLU A 461 -1.64 -39.11 -42.83
N ARG A 462 -0.99 -37.94 -42.76
CA ARG A 462 0.01 -37.52 -43.78
C ARG A 462 1.26 -38.40 -43.76
N GLU A 463 1.75 -38.76 -42.58
CA GLU A 463 2.89 -39.68 -42.44
C GLU A 463 2.57 -41.08 -42.97
N ASP A 464 1.37 -41.59 -42.68
CA ASP A 464 0.90 -42.88 -43.17
C ASP A 464 0.78 -42.86 -44.70
N GLN A 465 0.17 -41.82 -45.27
CA GLN A 465 0.10 -41.62 -46.73
C GLN A 465 1.49 -41.53 -47.37
N ALA A 466 2.43 -40.83 -46.73
CA ALA A 466 3.81 -40.74 -47.21
C ALA A 466 4.54 -42.08 -47.12
N ALA A 467 4.31 -42.85 -46.05
CA ALA A 467 4.86 -44.20 -45.88
C ALA A 467 4.31 -45.17 -46.94
N GLU A 468 3.00 -45.13 -47.21
CA GLU A 468 2.38 -45.91 -48.28
C GLU A 468 2.94 -45.53 -49.65
N ALA A 469 3.09 -44.23 -49.95
CA ALA A 469 3.69 -43.74 -51.18
C ALA A 469 5.17 -44.18 -51.35
N ARG A 470 5.95 -44.18 -50.26
CA ARG A 470 7.31 -44.71 -50.26
C ARG A 470 7.32 -46.22 -50.55
N ALA A 471 6.43 -46.97 -49.90
CA ALA A 471 6.33 -48.41 -50.09
C ALA A 471 5.87 -48.80 -51.50
N THR A 472 4.94 -48.06 -52.11
CA THR A 472 4.51 -48.30 -53.50
C THR A 472 5.64 -48.00 -54.48
N ALA A 473 6.34 -46.87 -54.30
CA ALA A 473 7.50 -46.52 -55.12
C ALA A 473 8.63 -47.57 -55.01
N GLU A 474 8.87 -48.12 -53.83
CA GLU A 474 9.86 -49.18 -53.63
C GLU A 474 9.45 -50.47 -54.36
N ARG A 475 8.18 -50.90 -54.27
CA ARG A 475 7.67 -52.07 -55.01
C ARG A 475 7.78 -51.88 -56.52
N GLU A 476 7.53 -50.69 -57.03
CA GLU A 476 7.70 -50.37 -58.45
C GLU A 476 9.18 -50.45 -58.87
N ARG A 477 10.09 -49.91 -58.05
CA ARG A 477 11.54 -50.03 -58.29
C ARG A 477 12.01 -51.48 -58.29
N GLN A 478 11.54 -52.29 -57.33
CA GLN A 478 11.84 -53.72 -57.28
C GLN A 478 11.33 -54.44 -58.52
N ARG A 479 10.06 -54.24 -58.92
CA ARG A 479 9.49 -54.82 -60.15
C ARG A 479 10.28 -54.41 -61.40
N ALA A 480 10.72 -53.16 -61.49
CA ALA A 480 11.55 -52.69 -62.59
C ALA A 480 12.94 -53.33 -62.60
N ALA A 481 13.56 -53.49 -61.42
CA ALA A 481 14.84 -54.18 -61.27
C ALA A 481 14.73 -55.67 -61.66
N ASP A 482 13.71 -56.38 -61.16
CA ASP A 482 13.44 -57.78 -61.47
C ASP A 482 13.15 -57.96 -62.97
N ALA A 483 12.41 -57.03 -63.59
CA ALA A 483 12.15 -57.05 -65.03
C ALA A 483 13.44 -56.87 -65.84
N ALA A 484 14.31 -55.94 -65.42
CA ALA A 484 15.60 -55.72 -66.04
C ALA A 484 16.56 -56.92 -65.86
N GLU A 485 16.57 -57.55 -64.70
CA GLU A 485 17.35 -58.77 -64.44
C GLU A 485 16.84 -59.95 -65.27
N ASN A 486 15.52 -60.17 -65.31
CA ASN A 486 14.91 -61.17 -66.17
C ASN A 486 15.22 -60.94 -67.65
N GLN A 487 15.24 -59.68 -68.09
CA GLN A 487 15.65 -59.33 -69.45
C GLN A 487 17.12 -59.70 -69.70
N ARG A 488 18.03 -59.34 -68.78
CA ARG A 488 19.46 -59.71 -68.87
C ARG A 488 19.65 -61.23 -68.94
N LEU A 489 18.96 -61.99 -68.09
CA LEU A 489 19.02 -63.45 -68.09
C LEU A 489 18.49 -64.05 -69.41
N ARG A 490 17.42 -63.48 -69.97
CA ARG A 490 16.92 -63.90 -71.30
C ARG A 490 17.93 -63.62 -72.40
N GLU A 491 18.54 -62.43 -72.40
CA GLU A 491 19.58 -62.06 -73.38
C GLU A 491 20.82 -62.96 -73.25
N GLU A 492 21.25 -63.29 -72.03
CA GLU A 492 22.36 -64.20 -71.78
C GLU A 492 22.04 -65.64 -72.22
N MET A 493 20.83 -66.13 -71.93
CA MET A 493 20.38 -67.46 -72.35
C MET A 493 20.33 -67.59 -73.87
N LEU A 494 19.82 -66.57 -74.58
CA LEU A 494 19.85 -66.51 -76.05
C LEU A 494 21.27 -66.46 -76.62
N ARG A 495 22.22 -65.83 -75.91
CA ARG A 495 23.63 -65.79 -76.33
C ARG A 495 24.32 -67.15 -76.17
N GLN A 496 24.00 -67.89 -75.11
CA GLN A 496 24.56 -69.22 -74.85
C GLN A 496 23.92 -70.31 -75.72
N HIS A 497 22.63 -70.16 -76.06
CA HIS A 497 21.82 -71.14 -76.77
C HIS A 497 21.08 -70.50 -77.95
N PRO A 498 21.75 -70.22 -79.08
CA PRO A 498 21.13 -69.58 -80.23
C PRO A 498 19.97 -70.41 -80.82
N GLU A 499 19.99 -71.73 -80.67
CA GLU A 499 18.91 -72.64 -81.08
C GLU A 499 17.58 -72.39 -80.34
N LEU A 500 17.61 -71.81 -79.14
CA LEU A 500 16.39 -71.48 -78.38
C LEU A 500 15.70 -70.19 -78.86
N ALA A 501 16.36 -69.40 -79.72
CA ALA A 501 15.79 -68.17 -80.26
C ALA A 501 14.54 -68.42 -81.13
N GLU A 502 14.48 -69.58 -81.81
CA GLU A 502 13.33 -69.96 -82.64
C GLU A 502 12.07 -70.25 -81.79
N TYR A 503 12.24 -70.71 -80.54
CA TYR A 503 11.14 -70.98 -79.61
C TYR A 503 10.70 -69.75 -78.81
N ALA A 504 11.55 -68.73 -78.67
CA ALA A 504 11.21 -67.50 -77.97
C ALA A 504 10.32 -66.54 -78.79
N GLN A 505 10.18 -66.79 -80.11
CA GLN A 505 9.39 -65.96 -81.04
C GLN A 505 8.05 -66.60 -81.45
N ALA A 506 7.82 -67.86 -81.11
CA ALA A 506 6.54 -68.56 -81.30
C ALA A 506 5.66 -68.40 -80.06
#